data_AF-A0A015JZQ0-F1
#
_entry.id   AF-A0A015JZQ0-F1
#
_cell.length_a   1.000
_cell.length_b   1.000
_cell.length_c   1.000
_cell.angle_alpha   90.00
_cell.angle_beta   90.00
_cell.angle_gamma   90.00
#
_symmetry.space_group_name_H-M   'P 1'
#
loop_
_entity.id
_entity.type
_entity.pdbx_description
1 polymer ?
#
loop_
_entity_poly.entity_id
_entity_poly.type
_entity_poly.pdbx_seq_one_letter_code
_entity_poly.pdbx_strand_id
1 'polypeptide(L)'
;MRTFGTTSWAKLKGQHFTPGCAYWLDGIKKRKEAHELALRQQKDQEAYDNARLIFEKELSARAQLWGTSINRIEYREDMTKDLTNFQDHYHKKISPLIERRAVLENRHKQGKNIFKTNKQLLQLEQELGRFNIDYFSVMNIDASHYRYKGHTSDDAKQLEIRPHKRPPVSTINADRHTTHIKKLRLDILSSADFKVSASL
;
A
#
# COMPACT_ATOMS: atom_id res chain seq x y z
N MET A 1 65.36 35.03 31.08
CA MET A 1 64.14 34.73 31.84
C MET A 1 62.97 34.65 30.87
N ARG A 2 62.25 33.51 30.87
CA ARG A 2 60.97 33.32 30.14
C ARG A 2 59.85 33.98 30.92
N THR A 3 58.87 34.57 30.22
CA THR A 3 57.42 34.44 30.49
C THR A 3 56.66 35.03 29.27
N PHE A 4 56.20 34.17 28.36
CA PHE A 4 54.81 33.67 28.22
C PHE A 4 53.99 34.50 27.22
N GLY A 5 53.76 33.90 26.06
CA GLY A 5 52.72 34.31 25.14
C GLY A 5 51.34 33.81 25.55
N THR A 6 50.38 34.15 24.69
CA THR A 6 48.97 33.73 24.68
C THR A 6 48.12 34.37 25.79
N THR A 7 47.01 35.03 25.49
CA THR A 7 45.90 34.51 24.69
C THR A 7 45.06 35.68 24.19
N SER A 8 44.85 35.74 22.87
CA SER A 8 43.80 36.57 22.28
C SER A 8 42.44 35.99 22.67
N TRP A 9 41.96 36.32 23.87
CA TRP A 9 40.54 36.19 24.22
C TRP A 9 39.71 37.29 23.55
N ALA A 10 39.91 37.50 22.24
CA ALA A 10 38.99 38.25 21.40
C ALA A 10 37.74 37.38 21.19
N LYS A 11 36.97 37.18 22.27
CA LYS A 11 35.58 36.78 22.17
C LYS A 11 34.91 37.86 21.35
N LEU A 12 34.46 37.49 20.16
CA LEU A 12 33.58 38.24 19.27
C LEU A 12 32.41 38.84 20.05
N LYS A 13 32.59 40.02 20.67
CA LYS A 13 31.50 40.81 21.23
C LYS A 13 31.10 41.78 20.14
N GLY A 14 29.90 41.60 19.60
CA GLY A 14 29.32 42.53 18.64
C GLY A 14 29.36 43.96 19.15
N GLN A 15 29.34 44.94 18.23
CA GLN A 15 29.26 46.35 18.57
C GLN A 15 28.13 46.60 19.59
N HIS A 16 28.48 47.13 20.76
CA HIS A 16 27.52 47.53 21.78
C HIS A 16 27.09 48.97 21.51
N PHE A 17 25.87 49.15 21.00
CA PHE A 17 25.26 50.46 20.82
C PHE A 17 24.70 50.99 22.15
N THR A 18 24.74 52.30 22.36
CA THR A 18 24.17 52.94 23.55
C THR A 18 22.65 52.73 23.61
N PRO A 19 22.08 52.36 24.77
CA PRO A 19 20.64 52.20 24.91
C PRO A 19 19.87 53.44 24.43
N GLY A 20 18.79 53.23 23.69
CA GLY A 20 17.95 54.31 23.15
C GLY A 20 18.41 54.95 21.84
N CYS A 21 19.63 54.70 21.34
CA CYS A 21 20.01 55.18 20.01
C CYS A 21 19.34 54.36 18.89
N ALA A 22 19.24 54.93 17.68
CA ALA A 22 18.55 54.30 16.55
C ALA A 22 19.07 52.90 16.23
N TYR A 23 20.39 52.70 16.25
CA TYR A 23 21.03 51.40 16.01
C TYR A 23 20.74 50.38 17.11
N TRP A 24 20.58 50.82 18.35
CA TRP A 24 20.19 49.95 19.46
C TRP A 24 18.74 49.45 19.32
N LEU A 25 17.81 50.34 18.95
CA LEU A 25 16.41 49.99 18.68
C LEU A 25 16.27 49.06 17.46
N ASP A 26 16.99 49.35 16.37
CA ASP A 26 17.03 48.49 15.17
C ASP A 26 17.54 47.08 15.49
N GLY A 27 18.61 46.99 16.30
CA GLY A 27 19.13 45.71 16.78
C GLY A 27 18.11 44.90 17.59
N ILE A 28 17.30 45.55 18.45
CA ILE A 28 16.21 44.88 19.18
C ILE A 28 15.14 44.40 18.20
N LYS A 29 14.73 45.25 17.24
CA LYS A 29 13.71 44.91 16.26
C LYS A 29 14.12 43.69 15.43
N LYS A 30 15.34 43.66 14.91
CA LYS A 30 15.88 42.53 14.14
C LYS A 30 15.93 41.24 14.96
N ARG A 31 16.30 41.31 16.25
CA ARG A 31 16.27 40.13 17.12
C ARG A 31 14.85 39.63 17.36
N LYS A 32 13.89 40.52 17.53
CA LYS A 32 12.47 40.17 17.65
C LYS A 32 11.95 39.51 16.38
N GLU A 33 12.23 40.11 15.22
CA GLU A 33 11.85 39.56 13.91
C GLU A 33 12.48 38.19 13.66
N ALA A 34 13.77 38.02 13.97
CA ALA A 34 14.45 36.74 13.86
C ALA A 34 13.85 35.66 14.79
N HIS A 35 13.51 36.03 16.02
CA HIS A 35 12.85 35.13 16.96
C HIS A 35 11.43 34.75 16.49
N GLU A 36 10.64 35.72 16.02
CA GLU A 36 9.31 35.44 15.46
C GLU A 36 9.38 34.56 14.21
N LEU A 37 10.37 34.76 13.35
CA LEU A 37 10.62 33.91 12.19
C LEU A 37 10.99 32.48 12.61
N ALA A 38 11.87 32.32 13.60
CA ALA A 38 12.25 31.01 14.14
C ALA A 38 11.04 30.26 14.72
N LEU A 39 10.16 30.97 15.45
CA LEU A 39 8.92 30.38 15.96
C LEU A 39 7.97 29.94 14.85
N ARG A 40 7.87 30.71 13.76
CA ARG A 40 7.06 30.31 12.59
C ARG A 40 7.62 29.06 11.93
N GLN A 41 8.92 29.05 11.64
CA GLN A 41 9.60 27.89 11.06
C GLN A 41 9.45 26.64 11.93
N GLN A 42 9.56 26.78 13.25
CA GLN A 42 9.32 25.68 14.17
C GLN A 42 7.89 25.15 14.07
N LYS A 43 6.88 26.03 14.07
CA LYS A 43 5.48 25.62 13.92
C LYS A 43 5.19 24.95 12.58
N ASP A 44 5.77 25.48 11.50
CA ASP A 44 5.61 24.90 10.17
C ASP A 44 6.25 23.51 10.09
N GLN A 45 7.41 23.32 10.73
CA GLN A 45 8.06 22.02 10.83
C GLN A 45 7.24 21.04 11.68
N GLU A 46 6.75 21.47 12.84
CA GLU A 46 5.88 20.66 13.70
C GLU A 46 4.58 20.26 12.98
N ALA A 47 3.99 21.17 12.19
CA ALA A 47 2.80 20.88 11.39
C ALA A 47 3.10 19.84 10.29
N TYR A 48 4.24 19.96 9.61
CA TYR A 48 4.70 19.00 8.61
C TYR A 48 4.92 17.61 9.23
N ASP A 49 5.63 17.53 10.35
CA ASP A 49 5.92 16.28 11.04
C ASP A 49 4.64 15.61 11.56
N ASN A 50 3.71 16.40 12.10
CA ASN A 50 2.39 15.90 12.50
C ASN A 50 1.58 15.36 11.31
N ALA A 51 1.57 16.07 10.18
CA ALA A 51 0.88 15.61 8.97
C ALA A 51 1.47 14.29 8.45
N ARG A 52 2.79 14.17 8.44
CA ARG A 52 3.50 12.95 8.04
C ARG A 52 3.15 11.77 8.96
N LEU A 53 3.14 11.98 10.28
CA LEU A 53 2.78 10.94 11.26
C LEU A 53 1.33 10.49 11.11
N ILE A 54 0.41 11.41 10.81
CA ILE A 54 -1.00 11.07 10.55
C ILE A 54 -1.10 10.20 9.29
N PHE A 55 -0.45 10.60 8.21
CA PHE A 55 -0.44 9.87 6.95
C PHE A 55 0.14 8.45 7.10
N GLU A 56 1.25 8.30 7.82
CA GLU A 56 1.87 7.00 8.07
C GLU A 56 0.97 6.08 8.93
N LYS A 57 0.30 6.64 9.95
CA LYS A 57 -0.68 5.88 10.75
C LYS A 57 -1.87 5.43 9.90
N GLU A 58 -2.37 6.29 9.03
CA GLU A 58 -3.46 5.97 8.11
C GLU A 58 -3.05 4.83 7.16
N LEU A 59 -1.89 4.93 6.52
CA LEU A 59 -1.35 3.88 5.66
C LEU A 59 -1.17 2.56 6.41
N SER A 60 -0.67 2.61 7.65
CA SER A 60 -0.52 1.42 8.50
C SER A 60 -1.88 0.79 8.82
N ALA A 61 -2.89 1.58 9.17
CA ALA A 61 -4.23 1.08 9.45
C ALA A 61 -4.87 0.45 8.20
N ARG A 62 -4.73 1.10 7.03
CA ARG A 62 -5.20 0.55 5.75
C ARG A 62 -4.46 -0.74 5.40
N ALA A 63 -3.14 -0.77 5.53
CA ALA A 63 -2.34 -1.96 5.27
C ALA A 63 -2.75 -3.15 6.16
N GLN A 64 -3.00 -2.91 7.45
CA GLN A 64 -3.49 -3.92 8.39
C GLN A 64 -4.87 -4.46 7.98
N LEU A 65 -5.81 -3.57 7.63
CA LEU A 65 -7.16 -3.95 7.19
C LEU A 65 -7.12 -4.86 5.95
N TRP A 66 -6.23 -4.56 5.01
CA TRP A 66 -6.07 -5.31 3.77
C TRP A 66 -5.13 -6.52 3.88
N GLY A 67 -4.56 -6.78 5.06
CA GLY A 67 -3.59 -7.86 5.26
C GLY A 67 -2.35 -7.73 4.37
N THR A 68 -1.87 -6.51 4.16
CA THR A 68 -0.71 -6.21 3.31
C THR A 68 0.29 -5.31 4.03
N SER A 69 1.41 -5.00 3.37
CA SER A 69 2.41 -4.07 3.91
C SER A 69 2.11 -2.64 3.49
N ILE A 70 2.57 -1.67 4.28
CA ILE A 70 2.48 -0.23 3.97
C ILE A 70 3.05 0.07 2.58
N ASN A 71 4.14 -0.59 2.20
CA ASN A 71 4.77 -0.39 0.88
C ASN A 71 3.93 -0.91 -0.31
N ARG A 72 2.90 -1.72 -0.06
CA ARG A 72 2.08 -2.35 -1.11
C ARG A 72 0.60 -1.96 -1.04
N ILE A 73 0.17 -1.20 -0.03
CA ILE A 73 -1.26 -0.89 0.15
C ILE A 73 -1.81 -0.06 -0.99
N GLU A 74 -1.13 1.03 -1.37
CA GLU A 74 -1.55 1.91 -2.45
C GLU A 74 -1.65 1.15 -3.78
N TYR A 75 -0.64 0.34 -4.08
CA TYR A 75 -0.65 -0.55 -5.25
C TYR A 75 -1.87 -1.49 -5.27
N ARG A 76 -2.21 -2.09 -4.12
CA ARG A 76 -3.35 -3.01 -4.03
C ARG A 76 -4.68 -2.28 -4.19
N GLU A 77 -4.80 -1.10 -3.59
CA GLU A 77 -5.98 -0.26 -3.72
C GLU A 77 -6.18 0.17 -5.17
N ASP A 78 -5.14 0.66 -5.83
CA ASP A 78 -5.22 1.14 -7.22
C ASP A 78 -5.53 0.01 -8.20
N MET A 79 -4.93 -1.17 -8.01
CA MET A 79 -5.29 -2.37 -8.75
C MET A 79 -6.78 -2.74 -8.58
N THR A 80 -7.31 -2.57 -7.36
CA THR A 80 -8.71 -2.87 -7.08
C THR A 80 -9.63 -1.85 -7.72
N LYS A 81 -9.27 -0.55 -7.65
CA LYS A 81 -10.01 0.53 -8.33
C LYS A 81 -10.10 0.28 -9.83
N ASP A 82 -9.00 -0.10 -10.47
CA ASP A 82 -9.01 -0.39 -11.92
C ASP A 82 -9.86 -1.62 -12.25
N LEU A 83 -9.88 -2.64 -11.40
CA LEU A 83 -10.80 -3.76 -11.58
C LEU A 83 -12.27 -3.32 -11.46
N THR A 84 -12.60 -2.50 -10.47
CA THR A 84 -13.96 -1.96 -10.29
C THR A 84 -14.36 -1.08 -11.48
N ASN A 85 -13.49 -0.16 -11.89
CA ASN A 85 -13.74 0.72 -13.03
C ASN A 85 -13.96 -0.08 -14.32
N PHE A 86 -13.21 -1.15 -14.52
CA PHE A 86 -13.38 -2.03 -15.69
C PHE A 86 -14.72 -2.76 -15.62
N GLN A 87 -15.08 -3.32 -14.47
CA GLN A 87 -16.37 -3.97 -14.27
C GLN A 87 -17.53 -3.01 -14.56
N ASP A 88 -17.47 -1.78 -14.02
CA ASP A 88 -18.48 -0.76 -14.26
C ASP A 88 -18.57 -0.40 -15.75
N HIS A 89 -17.43 -0.26 -16.42
CA HIS A 89 -17.39 -0.01 -17.87
C HIS A 89 -18.02 -1.16 -18.64
N TYR A 90 -17.65 -2.40 -18.31
CA TYR A 90 -18.18 -3.60 -18.94
C TYR A 90 -19.70 -3.68 -18.77
N HIS A 91 -20.19 -3.50 -17.54
CA HIS A 91 -21.62 -3.50 -17.22
C HIS A 91 -22.37 -2.38 -17.93
N LYS A 92 -21.81 -1.17 -17.99
CA LYS A 92 -22.40 -0.05 -18.73
C LYS A 92 -22.59 -0.37 -20.21
N LYS A 93 -21.74 -1.22 -20.80
CA LYS A 93 -21.82 -1.59 -22.23
C LYS A 93 -22.70 -2.80 -22.49
N ILE A 94 -22.66 -3.83 -21.63
CA ILE A 94 -23.43 -5.06 -21.83
C ILE A 94 -24.90 -4.92 -21.38
N SER A 95 -25.17 -4.16 -20.32
CA SER A 95 -26.54 -4.04 -19.77
C SER A 95 -27.56 -3.55 -20.79
N PRO A 96 -27.30 -2.50 -21.61
CA PRO A 96 -28.24 -2.07 -22.63
C PRO A 96 -28.54 -3.14 -23.69
N LEU A 97 -27.56 -3.98 -24.03
CA LEU A 97 -27.74 -5.08 -24.99
C LEU A 97 -28.65 -6.16 -24.40
N ILE A 98 -28.44 -6.51 -23.13
CA ILE A 98 -29.26 -7.48 -22.39
C ILE A 98 -30.70 -6.95 -22.22
N GLU A 99 -30.87 -5.70 -21.81
CA GLU A 99 -32.18 -5.07 -21.67
C GLU A 99 -32.94 -5.03 -23.00
N ARG A 100 -32.27 -4.62 -24.08
CA ARG A 100 -32.87 -4.60 -25.42
C ARG A 100 -33.29 -6.01 -25.87
N ARG A 101 -32.48 -7.04 -25.58
CA ARG A 101 -32.85 -8.43 -25.85
C ARG A 101 -34.13 -8.81 -25.09
N ALA A 102 -34.21 -8.52 -23.79
CA ALA A 102 -35.40 -8.82 -22.98
C ALA A 102 -36.67 -8.14 -23.52
N VAL A 103 -36.57 -6.88 -23.96
CA VAL A 103 -37.69 -6.15 -24.57
C VAL A 103 -38.16 -6.79 -25.88
N LEU A 104 -37.23 -7.20 -26.74
CA LEU A 104 -37.57 -7.83 -28.02
C LEU A 104 -38.13 -9.24 -27.84
N GLU A 105 -37.61 -10.03 -26.91
CA GLU A 105 -38.16 -11.34 -26.54
C GLU A 105 -39.61 -11.23 -26.06
N ASN A 106 -39.90 -10.25 -25.20
CA ASN A 106 -41.27 -10.00 -24.74
C ASN A 106 -42.19 -9.58 -25.89
N ARG A 107 -41.71 -8.74 -26.81
CA ARG A 107 -42.46 -8.35 -28.02
C ARG A 107 -42.72 -9.55 -28.93
N HIS A 108 -41.74 -10.44 -29.07
CA HIS A 108 -41.85 -11.66 -29.86
C HIS A 108 -42.90 -12.59 -29.27
N LYS A 109 -42.87 -12.84 -27.95
CA LYS A 109 -43.88 -13.63 -27.22
C LYS A 109 -45.30 -13.08 -27.36
N GLN A 110 -45.46 -11.75 -27.45
CA GLN A 110 -46.75 -11.10 -27.67
C GLN A 110 -47.25 -11.18 -29.14
N GLY A 111 -46.49 -11.79 -30.05
CA GLY A 111 -46.87 -11.91 -31.47
C GLY A 111 -46.85 -10.58 -32.24
N LYS A 112 -46.28 -9.51 -31.67
CA LYS A 112 -46.24 -8.18 -32.29
C LYS A 112 -45.11 -8.11 -33.30
N ASN A 113 -45.46 -7.86 -34.57
CA ASN A 113 -44.50 -7.59 -35.65
C ASN A 113 -43.36 -8.64 -35.72
N ILE A 114 -43.75 -9.92 -35.73
CA ILE A 114 -42.87 -11.09 -35.55
C ILE A 114 -41.64 -11.03 -36.48
N PHE A 115 -41.86 -10.74 -37.76
CA PHE A 115 -40.79 -10.69 -38.75
C PHE A 115 -39.72 -9.62 -38.42
N LYS A 116 -40.13 -8.39 -38.10
CA LYS A 116 -39.19 -7.32 -37.76
C LYS A 116 -38.49 -7.61 -36.43
N THR A 117 -39.21 -8.12 -35.44
CA THR A 117 -38.66 -8.48 -34.13
C THR A 117 -37.61 -9.59 -34.23
N ASN A 118 -37.87 -10.64 -35.03
CA ASN A 118 -36.90 -11.71 -35.30
C ASN A 118 -35.63 -11.19 -35.97
N LYS A 119 -35.78 -10.30 -36.96
CA LYS A 119 -34.62 -9.68 -37.61
C LYS A 119 -33.76 -8.89 -36.60
N GLN A 120 -34.40 -8.16 -35.68
CA GLN A 120 -33.71 -7.41 -34.63
C GLN A 120 -33.04 -8.31 -33.59
N LEU A 121 -33.68 -9.43 -33.21
CA LEU A 121 -33.09 -10.42 -32.30
C LEU A 121 -31.84 -11.07 -32.91
N LEU A 122 -31.90 -11.48 -34.18
CA LEU A 122 -30.74 -12.07 -34.88
C LEU A 122 -29.57 -11.08 -34.94
N GLN A 123 -29.85 -9.80 -35.21
CA GLN A 123 -28.82 -8.76 -35.20
C GLN A 123 -28.21 -8.59 -33.80
N LEU A 124 -29.04 -8.57 -32.75
CA LEU A 124 -28.55 -8.47 -31.37
C LEU A 124 -27.69 -9.67 -30.97
N GLU A 125 -28.04 -10.88 -31.39
CA GLU A 125 -27.22 -12.06 -31.13
C GLU A 125 -25.83 -11.95 -31.77
N GLN A 126 -25.75 -11.37 -32.97
CA GLN A 126 -24.47 -11.08 -33.61
C GLN A 126 -23.69 -9.98 -32.88
N GLU A 127 -24.35 -8.90 -32.44
CA GLU A 127 -23.73 -7.83 -31.64
C GLU A 127 -23.20 -8.39 -30.30
N LEU A 128 -23.99 -9.22 -29.62
CA LEU A 128 -23.61 -9.87 -28.37
C LEU A 128 -22.47 -10.89 -28.57
N GLY A 129 -22.50 -11.64 -29.67
CA GLY A 129 -21.44 -12.59 -30.02
C GLY A 129 -20.11 -11.93 -30.38
N ARG A 130 -20.14 -10.66 -30.82
CA ARG A 130 -18.94 -9.84 -31.07
C ARG A 130 -18.52 -9.02 -29.85
N PHE A 131 -19.31 -9.03 -28.78
CA PHE A 131 -19.04 -8.23 -27.60
C PHE A 131 -17.82 -8.80 -26.87
N ASN A 132 -16.70 -8.10 -26.99
CA ASN A 132 -15.49 -8.36 -26.23
C ASN A 132 -14.81 -7.02 -25.95
N ILE A 133 -14.49 -6.76 -24.69
CA ILE A 133 -13.80 -5.54 -24.26
C ILE A 133 -12.50 -5.99 -23.61
N ASP A 134 -11.39 -5.58 -24.20
CA ASP A 134 -10.07 -5.85 -23.63
C ASP A 134 -9.82 -4.98 -22.39
N TYR A 135 -9.20 -5.54 -21.36
CA TYR A 135 -8.97 -4.85 -20.09
C TYR A 135 -8.11 -3.59 -20.27
N PHE A 136 -7.02 -3.70 -21.03
CA PHE A 136 -6.09 -2.59 -21.28
C PHE A 136 -6.57 -1.64 -22.39
N SER A 137 -7.72 -1.93 -23.02
CA SER A 137 -8.40 -0.92 -23.83
C SER A 137 -9.06 0.17 -22.98
N VAL A 138 -9.31 -0.11 -21.70
CA VAL A 138 -9.93 0.82 -20.74
C VAL A 138 -8.91 1.31 -19.71
N MET A 139 -8.00 0.44 -19.26
CA MET A 139 -7.01 0.75 -18.23
C MET A 139 -5.65 1.11 -18.82
N ASN A 140 -4.96 2.05 -18.16
CA ASN A 140 -3.64 2.48 -18.58
C ASN A 140 -2.56 1.48 -18.14
N ILE A 141 -1.99 0.77 -19.11
CA ILE A 141 -0.91 -0.20 -18.89
C ILE A 141 0.37 0.45 -18.32
N ASP A 142 0.60 1.75 -18.57
CA ASP A 142 1.80 2.46 -18.14
C ASP A 142 1.74 2.95 -16.69
N ALA A 143 0.58 2.77 -16.04
CA ALA A 143 0.37 3.19 -14.66
C ALA A 143 1.35 2.48 -13.72
N SER A 144 1.78 3.21 -12.68
CA SER A 144 2.84 2.77 -11.77
C SER A 144 2.51 1.44 -11.08
N HIS A 145 1.24 1.19 -10.77
CA HIS A 145 0.76 -0.04 -10.15
C HIS A 145 0.69 -1.26 -11.09
N TYR A 146 1.12 -1.16 -12.35
CA TYR A 146 1.36 -2.34 -13.20
C TYR A 146 2.84 -2.70 -13.33
N ARG A 147 3.74 -1.76 -13.03
CA ARG A 147 5.21 -1.96 -13.14
C ARG A 147 5.76 -3.01 -12.17
N TYR A 148 5.03 -3.28 -11.09
CA TYR A 148 5.47 -4.13 -9.98
C TYR A 148 4.79 -5.52 -9.98
N LYS A 149 4.56 -6.09 -11.17
CA LYS A 149 4.13 -7.49 -11.33
C LYS A 149 5.33 -8.32 -11.80
N GLY A 150 5.94 -9.10 -10.91
CA GLY A 150 6.89 -10.15 -11.31
C GLY A 150 8.36 -9.94 -10.95
N HIS A 151 8.72 -8.86 -10.25
CA HIS A 151 9.99 -8.88 -9.50
C HIS A 151 9.69 -9.55 -8.17
N THR A 152 10.07 -10.83 -8.05
CA THR A 152 10.25 -11.48 -6.75
C THR A 152 10.95 -10.48 -5.85
N SER A 153 10.36 -10.20 -4.67
CA SER A 153 11.02 -9.35 -3.68
C SER A 153 12.44 -9.89 -3.46
N ASP A 154 13.40 -9.03 -3.18
CA ASP A 154 14.77 -9.50 -2.92
C ASP A 154 14.79 -10.58 -1.83
N ASP A 155 13.85 -10.55 -0.87
CA ASP A 155 13.60 -11.62 0.10
C ASP A 155 13.24 -12.97 -0.54
N ALA A 156 12.41 -12.99 -1.58
CA ALA A 156 12.08 -14.21 -2.31
C ALA A 156 13.27 -14.72 -3.13
N LYS A 157 14.07 -13.83 -3.72
CA LYS A 157 15.34 -14.20 -4.38
C LYS A 157 16.37 -14.72 -3.37
N GLN A 158 16.41 -14.18 -2.15
CA GLN A 158 17.28 -14.68 -1.08
C GLN A 158 16.84 -16.05 -0.57
N LEU A 159 15.53 -16.34 -0.55
CA LEU A 159 15.02 -17.70 -0.31
C LEU A 159 15.47 -18.68 -1.41
N GLU A 160 15.68 -18.20 -2.65
CA GLU A 160 16.23 -19.03 -3.71
C GLU A 160 17.70 -19.41 -3.51
N ILE A 161 18.44 -18.73 -2.64
CA ILE A 161 19.87 -18.98 -2.40
C ILE A 161 20.09 -19.78 -1.10
N ARG A 162 19.03 -20.10 -0.34
CA ARG A 162 19.19 -20.88 0.90
C ARG A 162 19.80 -22.27 0.63
N PRO A 163 20.88 -22.66 1.34
CA PRO A 163 21.56 -23.95 1.17
C PRO A 163 20.67 -25.19 1.38
N HIS A 164 19.54 -25.03 2.08
CA HIS A 164 18.64 -26.12 2.45
C HIS A 164 17.30 -26.03 1.71
N LYS A 165 17.32 -25.87 0.39
CA LYS A 165 16.14 -26.18 -0.40
C LYS A 165 15.86 -27.68 -0.28
N ARG A 166 14.62 -28.07 0.00
CA ARG A 166 14.20 -29.47 -0.16
C ARG A 166 14.53 -29.87 -1.60
N PRO A 167 15.21 -31.00 -1.83
CA PRO A 167 15.43 -31.47 -3.18
C PRO A 167 14.08 -31.65 -3.87
N PRO A 168 13.99 -31.40 -5.20
CA PRO A 168 12.78 -31.66 -5.95
C PRO A 168 12.40 -33.13 -5.75
N VAL A 169 11.23 -33.39 -5.16
CA VAL A 169 10.70 -34.75 -5.10
C VAL A 169 10.34 -35.10 -6.54
N SER A 170 11.19 -35.88 -7.20
CA SER A 170 10.88 -36.49 -8.48
C SER A 170 9.62 -37.34 -8.31
N THR A 171 8.51 -36.89 -8.87
CA THR A 171 7.28 -37.67 -8.98
C THR A 171 7.53 -38.83 -9.95
N ILE A 172 7.90 -39.99 -9.41
CA ILE A 172 7.72 -41.27 -10.07
C ILE A 172 6.80 -42.08 -9.16
N ASN A 173 5.57 -42.27 -9.62
CA ASN A 173 4.65 -43.22 -9.02
C ASN A 173 5.26 -44.62 -9.08
N ALA A 174 5.49 -45.20 -7.91
CA ALA A 174 5.55 -46.65 -7.75
C ALA A 174 4.65 -47.04 -6.57
N ASP A 175 3.68 -47.86 -6.90
CA ASP A 175 2.71 -48.53 -6.04
C ASP A 175 3.37 -49.29 -4.88
N ARG A 176 2.62 -49.44 -3.78
CA ARG A 176 2.85 -50.30 -2.58
C ARG A 176 3.97 -49.93 -1.58
N HIS A 177 3.58 -49.27 -0.48
CA HIS A 177 3.23 -49.96 0.77
C HIS A 177 2.93 -48.94 1.88
N THR A 178 1.72 -49.01 2.44
CA THR A 178 1.33 -48.32 3.65
C THR A 178 2.12 -48.89 4.84
N THR A 179 3.21 -48.23 5.24
CA THR A 179 3.91 -48.55 6.49
C THR A 179 3.89 -47.35 7.44
N HIS A 180 2.94 -47.41 8.38
CA HIS A 180 2.94 -46.85 9.72
C HIS A 180 3.78 -45.60 9.98
N ILE A 181 3.17 -44.43 9.74
CA ILE A 181 3.58 -43.20 10.42
C ILE A 181 3.24 -43.38 11.92
N LYS A 182 4.24 -43.68 12.75
CA LYS A 182 4.10 -43.61 14.20
C LYS A 182 3.83 -42.15 14.57
N LYS A 183 2.57 -41.83 14.90
CA LYS A 183 2.20 -40.56 15.51
C LYS A 183 3.02 -40.41 16.80
N LEU A 184 3.83 -39.36 16.91
CA LEU A 184 4.39 -38.95 18.21
C LEU A 184 3.22 -38.47 19.07
N ARG A 185 2.80 -39.35 19.97
CA ARG A 185 1.78 -39.13 20.98
C ARG A 185 2.47 -38.44 22.16
N LEU A 186 2.17 -37.18 22.38
CA LEU A 186 2.67 -36.42 23.53
C LEU A 186 1.71 -36.68 24.71
N ASP A 187 1.85 -37.83 25.36
CA ASP A 187 1.08 -38.15 26.57
C ASP A 187 1.86 -37.68 27.82
N ILE A 188 1.32 -36.62 28.43
CA ILE A 188 1.11 -36.36 29.86
C ILE A 188 1.93 -37.20 30.87
N LEU A 189 2.72 -36.50 31.69
CA LEU A 189 3.00 -36.76 33.12
C LEU A 189 3.45 -35.40 33.69
N SER A 190 2.59 -34.57 34.29
CA SER A 190 2.12 -34.65 35.68
C SER A 190 3.13 -35.30 36.61
N SER A 191 3.95 -34.47 37.27
CA SER A 191 4.39 -34.74 38.63
C SER A 191 4.35 -33.43 39.39
N ALA A 192 3.44 -33.38 40.37
CA ALA A 192 3.47 -32.43 41.45
C ALA A 192 4.79 -32.56 42.24
N ASP A 193 5.00 -31.56 43.08
CA ASP A 193 5.96 -31.49 44.18
C ASP A 193 7.37 -30.99 43.84
N PHE A 194 7.56 -29.68 43.95
CA PHE A 194 8.69 -29.17 44.73
C PHE A 194 8.24 -28.03 45.64
N LYS A 195 8.30 -28.34 46.93
CA LYS A 195 8.00 -27.48 48.08
C LYS A 195 8.87 -26.23 48.09
N VAL A 196 8.20 -25.15 48.49
CA VAL A 196 8.69 -23.96 49.21
C VAL A 196 9.88 -24.28 50.13
N SER A 197 10.92 -23.45 50.06
CA SER A 197 11.70 -23.02 51.22
C SER A 197 12.42 -21.70 50.89
N ALA A 198 11.83 -20.61 51.36
CA ALA A 198 12.56 -19.37 51.64
C ALA A 198 13.24 -19.53 53.01
N SER A 199 14.48 -19.07 53.16
CA SER A 199 15.01 -18.51 54.41
C SER A 199 16.40 -17.88 54.20
N LEU A 200 16.47 -16.62 54.65
CA LEU A 200 17.62 -15.75 54.97
C LEU A 200 18.52 -15.26 53.84
#